data_AF-C4GET1-F1
#
_entry.id   AF-C4GET1-F1
#
_cell.length_a   1.000
_cell.length_b   1.000
_cell.length_c   1.000
_cell.angle_alpha   90.00
_cell.angle_beta   90.00
_cell.angle_gamma   90.00
#
_symmetry.space_group_name_H-M   'P 1'
#
loop_
_entity.id
_entity.type
_entity.pdbx_description
1 polymer ?
#
loop_
_entity_poly.entity_id
_entity_poly.type
_entity_poly.pdbx_seq_one_letter_code
_entity_poly.pdbx_strand_id
1 'polypeptide(L)'
;MFLFALMIAVVAYLIGSVSTAVLVSKKMDLPDPKTYGSGNPGATNVLRSGNKKAAAYTLLGDAFKGLLAIGLARCLTTWLNLPDYTIALAAVAVVLGHMYPIFFGFKGGKGVATGFGVILAMSFWTAFWVALIWATIAFKFKKSSLAALVAAAGAPFVAFIVIQHPYHPSWGWSLMAVGALVIVRHRDNIKRMQAGNEPDVGTAAAPAQPANPVAPVAEQAPKTEPQKVEQVVVLQKNARQS
;
A
#
# COMPACT_ATOMS: atom_id res chain seq x y z
N MET A 1 -13.07 -20.13 -21.50
CA MET A 1 -13.70 -19.16 -20.57
C MET A 1 -12.84 -18.90 -19.34
N PHE A 2 -12.43 -19.94 -18.58
CA PHE A 2 -11.60 -19.75 -17.37
C PHE A 2 -10.25 -19.03 -17.63
N LEU A 3 -9.53 -19.40 -18.69
CA LEU A 3 -8.27 -18.74 -19.05
C LEU A 3 -8.43 -17.22 -19.28
N PHE A 4 -9.49 -16.80 -19.96
CA PHE A 4 -9.79 -15.38 -20.16
C PHE A 4 -10.08 -14.66 -18.84
N ALA A 5 -10.81 -15.31 -17.92
CA ALA A 5 -11.06 -14.75 -16.60
C ALA A 5 -9.75 -14.56 -15.81
N LEU A 6 -8.81 -15.51 -15.91
CA LEU A 6 -7.49 -15.39 -15.30
C LEU A 6 -6.67 -14.25 -15.91
N MET A 7 -6.67 -14.11 -17.23
CA MET A 7 -6.00 -12.98 -17.91
C MET A 7 -6.57 -11.64 -17.46
N ILE A 8 -7.90 -11.51 -17.35
CA ILE A 8 -8.55 -10.29 -16.85
C ILE A 8 -8.13 -10.02 -15.40
N ALA A 9 -8.05 -11.05 -14.56
CA ALA A 9 -7.56 -10.92 -13.19
C ALA A 9 -6.08 -10.45 -13.14
N VAL A 10 -5.22 -10.99 -14.01
CA VAL A 10 -3.82 -10.54 -14.13
C VAL A 10 -3.76 -9.07 -14.54
N VAL A 11 -4.52 -8.65 -15.55
CA VAL A 11 -4.59 -7.24 -15.95
C VAL A 11 -5.10 -6.36 -14.80
N ALA A 12 -6.13 -6.78 -14.07
CA ALA A 12 -6.63 -6.09 -12.89
C ALA A 12 -5.56 -5.95 -11.79
N TYR A 13 -4.78 -7.00 -11.54
CA TYR A 13 -3.63 -6.96 -10.61
C TYR A 13 -2.55 -5.98 -11.06
N LEU A 14 -2.22 -5.93 -12.35
CA LEU A 14 -1.24 -4.98 -12.89
C LEU A 14 -1.74 -3.53 -12.78
N ILE A 15 -3.02 -3.27 -13.07
CA ILE A 15 -3.66 -1.97 -12.83
C ILE A 15 -3.57 -1.58 -11.34
N GLY A 16 -3.90 -2.52 -10.45
CA GLY A 16 -3.80 -2.33 -9.00
C GLY A 16 -2.38 -2.04 -8.52
N SER A 17 -1.38 -2.64 -9.19
CA SER A 17 0.05 -2.53 -8.86
C SER A 17 0.64 -1.14 -9.12
N VAL A 18 -0.09 -0.24 -9.79
CA VAL A 18 0.31 1.15 -9.93
C VAL A 18 0.07 1.90 -8.61
N SER A 19 1.15 2.28 -7.91
CA SER A 19 1.07 3.03 -6.65
C SER A 19 0.89 4.53 -6.90
N THR A 20 -0.35 5.01 -6.83
CA THR A 20 -0.66 6.43 -7.00
C THR A 20 0.06 7.29 -5.97
N ALA A 21 0.19 6.83 -4.72
CA ALA A 21 0.89 7.57 -3.67
C ALA A 21 2.35 7.87 -4.06
N VAL A 22 3.07 6.88 -4.57
CA VAL A 22 4.48 7.06 -4.99
C VAL A 22 4.57 7.98 -6.20
N LEU A 23 3.68 7.81 -7.19
CA LEU A 23 3.64 8.67 -8.39
C LEU A 23 3.32 10.13 -8.06
N VAL A 24 2.32 10.37 -7.21
CA VAL A 24 1.90 11.70 -6.80
C VAL A 24 2.98 12.37 -5.95
N SER A 25 3.55 11.66 -4.97
CA SER A 25 4.65 12.20 -4.17
C SER A 25 5.83 12.62 -5.04
N LYS A 26 6.25 11.76 -5.98
CA LYS A 26 7.34 12.08 -6.90
C LYS A 26 7.03 13.28 -7.80
N LYS A 27 5.80 13.39 -8.31
CA LYS A 27 5.39 14.50 -9.19
C LYS A 27 5.27 15.84 -8.46
N MET A 28 5.04 15.82 -7.15
CA MET A 28 4.84 17.01 -6.33
C MET A 28 6.06 17.33 -5.43
N ASP A 29 7.23 16.74 -5.73
CA ASP A 29 8.48 16.91 -4.97
C ASP A 29 8.34 16.64 -3.46
N LEU A 30 7.50 15.66 -3.11
CA LEU A 30 7.31 15.21 -1.73
C LEU A 30 8.21 14.00 -1.44
N PRO A 31 8.58 13.78 -0.16
CA PRO A 31 9.27 12.56 0.24
C PRO A 31 8.49 11.30 -0.16
N ASP A 32 9.23 10.20 -0.38
CA ASP A 32 8.61 8.90 -0.65
C ASP A 32 7.64 8.53 0.49
N PRO A 33 6.36 8.22 0.21
CA PRO A 33 5.37 7.89 1.24
C PRO A 33 5.71 6.65 2.08
N LYS A 34 6.75 5.89 1.71
CA LYS A 34 7.28 4.77 2.50
C LYS A 34 8.26 5.20 3.59
N THR A 35 8.76 6.44 3.60
CA THR A 35 9.83 6.89 4.52
C THR A 35 9.33 7.69 5.72
N TYR A 36 8.03 8.00 5.81
CA TYR A 36 7.47 8.81 6.90
C TYR A 36 6.09 8.33 7.37
N GLY A 37 5.66 8.87 8.51
CA GLY A 37 4.36 8.56 9.12
C GLY A 37 4.26 7.08 9.45
N SER A 38 3.31 6.39 8.81
CA SER A 38 3.09 4.94 8.98
C SER A 38 3.87 4.07 7.98
N GLY A 39 4.61 4.67 7.04
CA GLY A 39 5.32 3.97 5.97
C GLY A 39 4.43 3.27 4.92
N ASN A 40 3.10 3.35 5.06
CA ASN A 40 2.17 2.76 4.10
C ASN A 40 1.88 3.77 2.97
N PRO A 41 2.07 3.41 1.68
CA PRO A 41 1.88 4.32 0.55
C PRO A 41 0.39 4.47 0.20
N GLY A 42 -0.36 5.17 1.04
CA GLY A 42 -1.78 5.49 0.82
C GLY A 42 -2.14 6.91 1.25
N ALA A 43 -3.33 7.37 0.84
CA ALA A 43 -3.77 8.76 1.01
C ALA A 43 -3.67 9.30 2.45
N THR A 44 -4.07 8.52 3.45
CA THR A 44 -3.97 8.93 4.86
C THR A 44 -2.52 9.16 5.29
N ASN A 45 -1.56 8.40 4.75
CA ASN A 45 -0.15 8.64 5.03
C ASN A 45 0.37 9.87 4.30
N VAL A 46 0.03 10.01 3.01
CA VAL A 46 0.38 11.20 2.23
C VAL A 46 -0.15 12.48 2.88
N LEU A 47 -1.34 12.45 3.47
CA LEU A 47 -1.88 13.58 4.22
C LEU A 47 -0.97 14.01 5.39
N ARG A 48 -0.21 13.08 5.98
CA ARG A 48 0.73 13.38 7.06
C ARG A 48 1.96 14.18 6.62
N SER A 49 2.22 14.29 5.31
CA SER A 49 3.21 15.23 4.78
C SER A 49 2.73 16.69 4.86
N GLY A 50 1.47 16.92 5.25
CA GLY A 50 0.82 18.24 5.24
C GLY A 50 0.20 18.63 3.90
N ASN A 51 0.47 17.89 2.82
CA ASN A 51 -0.04 18.22 1.48
C ASN A 51 -1.41 17.59 1.20
N LYS A 52 -2.47 18.35 1.49
CA LYS A 52 -3.87 17.92 1.27
C LYS A 52 -4.19 17.58 -0.19
N LYS A 53 -3.60 18.30 -1.15
CA LYS A 53 -3.81 18.05 -2.60
C LYS A 53 -3.19 16.71 -3.00
N ALA A 54 -1.97 16.43 -2.55
CA ALA A 54 -1.30 15.15 -2.81
C ALA A 54 -2.09 13.97 -2.22
N ALA A 55 -2.62 14.12 -1.00
CA ALA A 55 -3.47 13.12 -0.37
C ALA A 55 -4.77 12.88 -1.17
N ALA A 56 -5.41 13.95 -1.64
CA ALA A 56 -6.62 13.85 -2.46
C ALA A 56 -6.36 13.16 -3.80
N TYR A 57 -5.29 13.52 -4.53
CA TYR A 57 -4.92 12.84 -5.77
C TYR A 57 -4.57 11.38 -5.56
N THR A 58 -3.90 11.05 -4.45
CA THR A 58 -3.62 9.67 -4.07
C THR A 58 -4.91 8.89 -3.85
N LEU A 59 -5.86 9.44 -3.09
CA LEU A 59 -7.15 8.81 -2.82
C LEU A 59 -7.94 8.58 -4.11
N LEU A 60 -8.02 9.61 -4.95
CA LEU A 60 -8.74 9.55 -6.23
C LEU A 60 -8.11 8.55 -7.19
N GLY A 61 -6.78 8.53 -7.34
CA GLY A 61 -6.13 7.56 -8.22
C GLY A 61 -6.21 6.12 -7.70
N ASP A 62 -6.10 5.91 -6.40
CA ASP A 62 -6.27 4.57 -5.81
C ASP A 62 -7.72 4.07 -5.92
N ALA A 63 -8.73 4.94 -5.86
CA ALA A 63 -10.12 4.57 -6.13
C ALA A 63 -10.37 4.37 -7.63
N PHE A 64 -9.84 5.26 -8.47
CA PHE A 64 -9.99 5.20 -9.92
C PHE A 64 -9.46 3.91 -10.51
N LYS A 65 -8.31 3.39 -10.04
CA LYS A 65 -7.79 2.11 -10.56
C LYS A 65 -8.68 0.91 -10.23
N GLY A 66 -9.34 0.92 -9.06
CA GLY A 66 -10.34 -0.08 -8.70
C GLY A 66 -11.57 0.01 -9.61
N LEU A 67 -12.06 1.24 -9.83
CA LEU A 67 -13.17 1.51 -10.74
C LEU A 67 -12.84 1.08 -12.18
N LEU A 68 -11.66 1.44 -12.67
CA LEU A 68 -11.17 1.12 -14.01
C LEU A 68 -11.05 -0.39 -14.22
N ALA A 69 -10.42 -1.11 -13.28
CA ALA A 69 -10.23 -2.56 -13.40
C ALA A 69 -11.57 -3.30 -13.50
N ILE A 70 -12.56 -2.93 -12.68
CA ILE A 70 -13.89 -3.55 -12.70
C ILE A 70 -14.72 -3.10 -13.90
N GLY A 71 -14.65 -1.82 -14.30
CA GLY A 71 -15.30 -1.34 -15.51
C GLY A 71 -14.82 -2.11 -16.75
N LEU A 72 -13.51 -2.28 -16.90
CA LEU A 72 -12.92 -3.08 -17.96
C LEU A 72 -13.34 -4.55 -17.88
N ALA A 73 -13.29 -5.15 -16.68
CA ALA A 73 -13.72 -6.53 -16.49
C ALA A 73 -15.19 -6.74 -16.87
N ARG A 74 -16.08 -5.79 -16.55
CA ARG A 74 -17.50 -5.83 -16.93
C ARG A 74 -17.66 -5.77 -18.45
N CYS A 75 -17.02 -4.82 -19.12
CA CYS A 75 -17.06 -4.70 -20.58
C CYS A 75 -16.60 -5.99 -21.27
N LEU A 76 -15.47 -6.55 -20.84
CA LEU A 76 -14.92 -7.78 -21.40
C LEU A 76 -15.79 -9.00 -21.08
N THR A 77 -16.38 -9.06 -19.87
CA THR A 77 -17.28 -10.13 -19.47
C THR A 77 -18.53 -10.16 -20.35
N THR A 78 -19.13 -9.00 -20.62
CA THR A 78 -20.27 -8.89 -21.53
C THR A 78 -19.88 -9.24 -22.97
N TRP A 79 -18.76 -8.71 -23.47
CA TRP A 79 -18.36 -8.88 -24.87
C TRP A 79 -17.94 -10.31 -25.22
N LEU A 80 -17.27 -11.00 -24.28
CA LEU A 80 -16.77 -12.37 -24.45
C LEU A 80 -17.70 -13.43 -23.82
N ASN A 81 -18.88 -13.02 -23.34
CA ASN A 81 -19.84 -13.86 -22.62
C ASN A 81 -19.19 -14.69 -21.50
N LEU A 82 -18.39 -14.04 -20.65
CA LEU A 82 -17.66 -14.70 -19.56
C LEU A 82 -18.56 -14.87 -18.32
N PRO A 83 -18.25 -15.85 -17.46
CA PRO A 83 -19.03 -16.09 -16.25
C PRO A 83 -18.83 -14.98 -15.20
N ASP A 84 -19.83 -14.80 -14.34
CA ASP A 84 -19.90 -13.77 -13.29
C ASP A 84 -18.65 -13.73 -12.39
N TYR A 85 -18.07 -14.89 -12.08
CA TYR A 85 -16.88 -15.00 -11.25
C TYR A 85 -15.66 -14.25 -11.83
N THR A 86 -15.67 -13.90 -13.12
CA THR A 86 -14.62 -13.10 -13.75
C THR A 86 -14.44 -11.75 -13.07
N ILE A 87 -15.55 -11.08 -12.76
CA ILE A 87 -15.55 -9.78 -12.09
C ILE A 87 -15.11 -9.95 -10.62
N ALA A 88 -15.55 -11.02 -9.96
CA ALA A 88 -15.12 -11.36 -8.61
C ALA A 88 -13.60 -11.59 -8.52
N LEU A 89 -13.01 -12.32 -9.47
CA LEU A 89 -11.57 -12.52 -9.55
C LEU A 89 -10.83 -11.20 -9.79
N ALA A 90 -11.31 -10.35 -10.71
CA ALA A 90 -10.73 -9.04 -10.98
C ALA A 90 -10.77 -8.12 -9.75
N ALA A 91 -11.86 -8.15 -8.97
CA ALA A 91 -12.03 -7.39 -7.73
C ALA A 91 -10.98 -7.72 -6.67
N VAL A 92 -10.76 -9.02 -6.43
CA VAL A 92 -9.72 -9.47 -5.51
C VAL A 92 -8.33 -9.12 -6.07
N ALA A 93 -8.11 -9.35 -7.36
CA ALA A 93 -6.82 -9.13 -8.01
C ALA A 93 -6.36 -7.67 -8.01
N VAL A 94 -7.23 -6.70 -8.31
CA VAL A 94 -6.86 -5.27 -8.28
C VAL A 94 -6.52 -4.79 -6.88
N VAL A 95 -7.22 -5.28 -5.85
CA VAL A 95 -6.92 -4.96 -4.46
C VAL A 95 -5.60 -5.61 -4.02
N LEU A 96 -5.35 -6.87 -4.41
CA LEU A 96 -4.06 -7.54 -4.19
C LEU A 96 -2.92 -6.80 -4.89
N GLY A 97 -3.12 -6.32 -6.11
CA GLY A 97 -2.15 -5.48 -6.82
C GLY A 97 -1.83 -4.21 -6.04
N HIS A 98 -2.83 -3.54 -5.48
CA HIS A 98 -2.58 -2.36 -4.63
C HIS A 98 -1.82 -2.71 -3.33
N MET A 99 -2.10 -3.87 -2.73
CA MET A 99 -1.47 -4.31 -1.47
C MET A 99 -0.04 -4.82 -1.67
N TYR A 100 0.19 -5.56 -2.76
CA TYR A 100 1.44 -6.22 -3.12
C TYR A 100 1.81 -5.85 -4.57
N PRO A 101 2.14 -4.58 -4.84
CA PRO A 101 2.38 -4.08 -6.19
C PRO A 101 3.71 -4.61 -6.75
N ILE A 102 3.65 -5.31 -7.89
CA ILE A 102 4.85 -5.86 -8.53
C ILE A 102 5.86 -4.78 -8.93
N PHE A 103 5.38 -3.60 -9.33
CA PHE A 103 6.23 -2.47 -9.75
C PHE A 103 6.92 -1.73 -8.59
N PHE A 104 6.53 -1.99 -7.34
CA PHE A 104 7.04 -1.27 -6.16
C PHE A 104 7.55 -2.23 -5.07
N GLY A 105 8.12 -3.37 -5.49
CA GLY A 105 8.77 -4.33 -4.60
C GLY A 105 7.80 -5.02 -3.64
N PHE A 106 6.54 -5.21 -4.05
CA PHE A 106 5.46 -5.83 -3.28
C PHE A 106 5.14 -5.13 -1.94
N LYS A 107 5.53 -3.86 -1.79
CA LYS A 107 5.26 -3.02 -0.61
C LYS A 107 4.22 -1.96 -0.96
N GLY A 108 2.95 -2.32 -0.84
CA GLY A 108 1.81 -1.48 -1.21
C GLY A 108 0.99 -0.96 -0.04
N GLY A 109 -0.17 -0.39 -0.37
CA GLY A 109 -1.09 0.17 0.62
C GLY A 109 -1.99 -0.89 1.26
N LYS A 110 -3.09 -0.44 1.86
CA LYS A 110 -4.05 -1.31 2.60
C LYS A 110 -5.33 -1.61 1.84
N GLY A 111 -5.51 -1.06 0.64
CA GLY A 111 -6.59 -1.42 -0.26
C GLY A 111 -7.95 -0.78 0.01
N VAL A 112 -8.09 0.13 0.98
CA VAL A 112 -9.40 0.74 1.31
C VAL A 112 -9.95 1.55 0.13
N ALA A 113 -9.16 2.46 -0.42
CA ALA A 113 -9.60 3.31 -1.54
C ALA A 113 -9.83 2.49 -2.83
N THR A 114 -8.95 1.54 -3.12
CA THR A 114 -9.11 0.62 -4.25
C THR A 114 -10.33 -0.29 -4.11
N GLY A 115 -10.58 -0.82 -2.91
CA GLY A 115 -11.79 -1.57 -2.59
C GLY A 115 -13.04 -0.71 -2.74
N PHE A 116 -13.02 0.55 -2.32
CA PHE A 116 -14.12 1.48 -2.56
C PHE A 116 -14.38 1.70 -4.06
N GLY A 117 -13.33 1.87 -4.86
CA GLY A 117 -13.43 1.96 -6.33
C GLY A 117 -14.04 0.70 -6.98
N VAL A 118 -13.66 -0.48 -6.49
CA VAL A 118 -14.26 -1.77 -6.89
C VAL A 118 -15.75 -1.77 -6.60
N ILE A 119 -16.15 -1.43 -5.37
CA ILE A 119 -17.57 -1.40 -4.97
C ILE A 119 -18.34 -0.39 -5.83
N LEU A 120 -17.77 0.78 -6.09
CA LEU A 120 -18.41 1.83 -6.90
C LEU A 120 -18.69 1.37 -8.34
N ALA A 121 -17.76 0.64 -8.95
CA ALA A 121 -17.94 0.08 -10.29
C ALA A 121 -18.90 -1.13 -10.33
N MET A 122 -19.08 -1.83 -9.21
CA MET A 122 -20.09 -2.88 -9.06
C MET A 122 -21.48 -2.27 -8.87
N SER A 123 -21.64 -1.41 -7.86
CA SER A 123 -22.93 -0.82 -7.48
C SER A 123 -22.73 0.52 -6.77
N PHE A 124 -23.26 1.58 -7.37
CA PHE A 124 -23.28 2.91 -6.77
C PHE A 124 -23.92 2.92 -5.38
N TRP A 125 -25.07 2.25 -5.20
CA TRP A 125 -25.78 2.19 -3.93
C TRP A 125 -24.99 1.46 -2.85
N THR A 126 -24.30 0.38 -3.21
CA THR A 126 -23.43 -0.33 -2.26
C THR A 126 -22.28 0.57 -1.83
N ALA A 127 -21.66 1.28 -2.77
CA ALA A 127 -20.59 2.24 -2.47
C ALA A 127 -21.09 3.37 -1.59
N PHE A 128 -22.26 3.93 -1.87
CA PHE A 128 -22.89 4.98 -1.06
C PHE A 128 -23.04 4.55 0.41
N TRP A 129 -23.64 3.38 0.67
CA TRP A 129 -23.83 2.90 2.04
C TRP A 129 -22.51 2.57 2.74
N VAL A 130 -21.54 1.98 2.04
CA VAL A 130 -20.21 1.71 2.61
C VAL A 130 -19.44 3.00 2.90
N ALA A 131 -19.53 4.00 2.03
CA ALA A 131 -18.96 5.33 2.27
C ALA A 131 -19.62 6.02 3.45
N LEU A 132 -20.95 5.89 3.60
CA LEU A 132 -21.68 6.44 4.74
C LEU A 132 -21.20 5.81 6.05
N ILE A 133 -21.09 4.48 6.11
CA ILE A 133 -20.52 3.76 7.26
C ILE A 133 -19.13 4.29 7.59
N TRP A 134 -18.25 4.37 6.59
CA TRP A 134 -16.90 4.87 6.77
C TRP A 134 -16.90 6.31 7.31
N ALA A 135 -17.69 7.20 6.70
CA ALA A 135 -17.78 8.60 7.07
C ALA A 135 -18.29 8.77 8.51
N THR A 136 -19.37 8.09 8.89
CA THR A 136 -19.93 8.15 10.25
C THR A 136 -18.89 7.76 11.31
N ILE A 137 -18.15 6.68 11.08
CA ILE A 137 -17.11 6.23 12.02
C ILE A 137 -15.92 7.20 12.02
N ALA A 138 -15.49 7.68 10.85
CA ALA A 138 -14.38 8.62 10.73
C ALA A 138 -14.68 9.96 11.42
N PHE A 139 -15.90 10.50 11.28
CA PHE A 139 -16.30 11.75 11.92
C PHE A 139 -16.46 11.58 13.44
N LYS A 140 -17.09 10.49 13.90
CA LYS A 140 -17.34 10.27 15.34
C LYS A 140 -16.06 9.98 16.12
N PHE A 141 -15.17 9.16 15.57
CA PHE A 141 -13.99 8.68 16.31
C PHE A 141 -12.67 9.31 15.85
N LYS A 142 -12.68 10.11 14.78
CA LYS A 142 -11.48 10.75 14.19
C LYS A 142 -10.37 9.77 13.79
N LYS A 143 -10.68 8.47 13.66
CA LYS A 143 -9.73 7.40 13.29
C LYS A 143 -10.07 6.79 11.94
N SER A 144 -9.24 7.04 10.93
CA SER A 144 -9.43 6.50 9.57
C SER A 144 -9.28 4.97 9.52
N SER A 145 -8.44 4.39 10.38
CA SER A 145 -8.24 2.93 10.46
C SER A 145 -9.45 2.22 11.04
N LEU A 146 -10.07 2.77 12.10
CA LEU A 146 -11.31 2.23 12.65
C LEU A 146 -12.43 2.30 11.61
N ALA A 147 -12.57 3.45 10.95
CA ALA A 147 -13.54 3.62 9.87
C ALA A 147 -13.34 2.61 8.73
N ALA A 148 -12.09 2.37 8.32
CA ALA A 148 -11.75 1.37 7.30
C ALA A 148 -12.10 -0.05 7.74
N LEU A 149 -11.86 -0.44 8.99
CA LEU A 149 -12.18 -1.76 9.52
C LEU A 149 -13.69 -2.00 9.56
N VAL A 150 -14.46 -1.03 10.07
CA VAL A 150 -15.92 -1.14 10.14
C VAL A 150 -16.53 -1.17 8.75
N ALA A 151 -16.06 -0.33 7.83
CA ALA A 151 -16.51 -0.34 6.45
C ALA A 151 -16.15 -1.64 5.71
N ALA A 152 -14.94 -2.18 5.93
CA ALA A 152 -14.52 -3.44 5.33
C ALA A 152 -15.32 -4.64 5.85
N ALA A 153 -15.66 -4.65 7.14
CA ALA A 153 -16.53 -5.66 7.73
C ALA A 153 -17.98 -5.52 7.24
N GLY A 154 -18.48 -4.29 7.11
CA GLY A 154 -19.86 -4.00 6.66
C GLY A 154 -20.09 -4.18 5.17
N ALA A 155 -19.08 -3.97 4.33
CA ALA A 155 -19.18 -4.05 2.87
C ALA A 155 -19.83 -5.34 2.33
N PRO A 156 -19.42 -6.56 2.75
CA PRO A 156 -20.10 -7.77 2.31
C PRO A 156 -21.57 -7.81 2.72
N PHE A 157 -21.93 -7.39 3.94
CA PHE A 157 -23.34 -7.35 4.37
C PHE A 157 -24.18 -6.40 3.53
N VAL A 158 -23.68 -5.17 3.29
CA VAL A 158 -24.35 -4.21 2.42
C VAL A 158 -24.50 -4.79 1.02
N ALA A 159 -23.44 -5.42 0.48
CA ALA A 159 -23.50 -6.06 -0.83
C ALA A 159 -24.52 -7.20 -0.87
N PHE A 160 -24.59 -8.05 0.16
CA PHE A 160 -25.57 -9.13 0.21
C PHE A 160 -27.02 -8.62 0.35
N ILE A 161 -27.26 -7.38 0.78
CA ILE A 161 -28.61 -6.80 0.84
C ILE A 161 -28.94 -6.04 -0.46
N VAL A 162 -27.98 -5.28 -0.99
CA VAL A 162 -28.19 -4.35 -2.11
C VAL A 162 -27.96 -5.00 -3.47
N ILE A 163 -27.03 -5.96 -3.55
CA ILE A 163 -26.64 -6.63 -4.80
C ILE A 163 -27.37 -7.98 -4.97
N GLN A 164 -27.86 -8.62 -3.90
CA GLN A 164 -28.53 -9.92 -4.02
C GLN A 164 -30.00 -9.79 -4.41
N HIS A 165 -30.25 -10.12 -5.67
CA HIS A 165 -31.07 -11.22 -6.17
C HIS A 165 -31.83 -10.73 -7.43
N PRO A 166 -31.72 -11.40 -8.61
CA PRO A 166 -31.00 -12.66 -8.91
C PRO A 166 -29.65 -12.54 -9.68
N TYR A 167 -29.02 -11.38 -9.85
CA TYR A 167 -28.05 -11.21 -10.96
C TYR A 167 -26.56 -11.56 -10.70
N HIS A 168 -25.97 -11.36 -9.51
CA HIS A 168 -24.50 -11.45 -9.33
C HIS A 168 -24.04 -12.02 -7.97
N PRO A 169 -24.26 -13.32 -7.69
CA PRO A 169 -23.92 -13.91 -6.39
C PRO A 169 -22.42 -13.84 -6.07
N SER A 170 -21.52 -13.87 -7.06
CA SER A 170 -20.07 -13.91 -6.82
C SER A 170 -19.50 -12.59 -6.28
N TRP A 171 -20.19 -11.46 -6.49
CA TRP A 171 -19.67 -10.15 -6.11
C TRP A 171 -19.65 -9.96 -4.59
N GLY A 172 -20.71 -10.38 -3.88
CA GLY A 172 -20.75 -10.34 -2.42
C GLY A 172 -19.61 -11.15 -1.78
N TRP A 173 -19.35 -12.34 -2.32
CA TRP A 173 -18.22 -13.18 -1.89
C TRP A 173 -16.86 -12.55 -2.18
N SER A 174 -16.70 -11.87 -3.32
CA SER A 174 -15.46 -11.14 -3.61
C SER A 174 -15.23 -9.98 -2.63
N LEU A 175 -16.29 -9.29 -2.21
CA LEU A 175 -16.22 -8.21 -1.23
C LEU A 175 -15.94 -8.73 0.18
N MET A 176 -16.41 -9.94 0.51
CA MET A 176 -16.02 -10.63 1.74
C MET A 176 -14.51 -10.93 1.73
N ALA A 177 -13.97 -11.46 0.63
CA ALA A 177 -12.54 -11.72 0.48
C ALA A 177 -11.70 -10.42 0.55
N VAL A 178 -12.11 -9.38 -0.17
CA VAL A 178 -11.47 -8.05 -0.11
C VAL A 178 -11.53 -7.47 1.30
N GLY A 179 -12.68 -7.56 1.98
CA GLY A 179 -12.84 -7.11 3.37
C GLY A 179 -11.86 -7.81 4.31
N ALA A 180 -11.75 -9.13 4.21
CA ALA A 180 -10.78 -9.92 4.99
C ALA A 180 -9.33 -9.48 4.72
N LEU A 181 -8.94 -9.30 3.45
CA LEU A 181 -7.61 -8.80 3.09
C LEU A 181 -7.33 -7.42 3.70
N VAL A 182 -8.30 -6.49 3.64
CA VAL A 182 -8.19 -5.16 4.22
C VAL A 182 -7.99 -5.26 5.74
N ILE A 183 -8.78 -6.09 6.43
CA ILE A 183 -8.67 -6.29 7.89
C ILE A 183 -7.28 -6.82 8.26
N VAL A 184 -6.78 -7.84 7.55
CA VAL A 184 -5.44 -8.40 7.76
C VAL A 184 -4.35 -7.33 7.57
N ARG A 185 -4.46 -6.48 6.54
CA ARG A 185 -3.53 -5.37 6.30
C ARG A 185 -3.59 -4.27 7.36
N HIS A 186 -4.62 -4.25 8.21
CA HIS A 186 -4.77 -3.30 9.32
C HIS A 186 -4.29 -3.85 10.67
N ARG A 187 -3.67 -5.03 10.73
CA ARG A 187 -3.15 -5.62 12.00
C ARG A 187 -2.33 -4.65 12.86
N ASP A 188 -1.48 -3.84 12.24
CA ASP A 188 -0.64 -2.87 12.98
C ASP A 188 -1.45 -1.68 13.50
N ASN A 189 -2.52 -1.29 12.81
CA ASN A 189 -3.47 -0.29 13.32
C ASN A 189 -4.29 -0.84 14.48
N ILE A 190 -4.71 -2.11 14.41
CA ILE A 190 -5.43 -2.75 15.51
C ILE A 190 -4.56 -2.75 16.77
N LYS A 191 -3.29 -3.17 16.65
CA LYS A 191 -2.32 -3.11 17.75
C LYS A 191 -2.17 -1.69 18.32
N ARG A 192 -2.02 -0.67 17.46
CA ARG A 192 -1.92 0.73 17.91
C ARG A 192 -3.21 1.23 18.57
N MET A 193 -4.38 0.85 18.08
CA MET A 193 -5.66 1.22 18.69
C MET A 193 -5.82 0.59 20.07
N GLN A 194 -5.47 -0.69 20.23
CA GLN A 194 -5.47 -1.37 21.52
C GLN A 194 -4.50 -0.72 22.52
N ALA A 195 -3.36 -0.23 22.03
CA ALA A 195 -2.39 0.51 22.84
C ALA A 195 -2.74 2.00 23.06
N GLY A 196 -3.84 2.51 22.50
CA GLY A 196 -4.21 3.93 22.59
C GLY A 196 -3.38 4.89 21.71
N ASN A 197 -2.46 4.36 20.91
CA ASN A 197 -1.45 5.12 20.14
C ASN A 197 -1.79 5.29 18.65
N GLU A 198 -3.00 4.93 18.22
CA GLU A 198 -3.41 5.13 16.83
C GLU A 198 -3.73 6.61 16.57
N PRO A 199 -3.02 7.28 15.65
CA PRO A 199 -3.19 8.71 15.39
C PRO A 199 -4.52 9.02 14.71
N ASP A 200 -5.02 10.22 14.98
CA ASP A 200 -6.20 10.75 14.34
C ASP A 200 -5.95 11.06 12.84
N VAL A 201 -7.04 11.23 12.09
CA VAL A 201 -6.98 11.63 10.69
C VAL A 201 -6.40 13.04 10.57
N GLY A 202 -5.36 13.19 9.75
CA GLY A 202 -4.75 14.49 9.46
C GLY A 202 -3.68 14.95 10.45
N THR A 203 -3.38 14.17 11.49
CA THR A 203 -2.20 14.44 12.33
C THR A 203 -0.93 14.39 11.48
N ALA A 204 -0.21 15.52 11.42
CA ALA A 204 1.04 15.62 10.67
C ALA A 204 2.10 14.65 11.22
N ALA A 205 2.94 14.11 10.34
CA ALA A 205 4.11 13.35 10.78
C ALA A 205 5.13 14.32 11.40
N ALA A 206 5.85 13.86 12.43
CA ALA A 206 7.04 14.57 12.89
C ALA A 206 7.99 14.79 11.70
N PRO A 207 8.70 15.94 11.62
CA PRO A 207 9.67 16.18 10.56
C PRO A 207 10.63 14.99 10.50
N ALA A 208 10.93 14.51 9.28
CA ALA A 208 11.99 13.53 9.10
C ALA A 208 13.26 14.13 9.71
N GLN A 209 13.87 13.44 10.69
CA GLN A 209 15.19 13.83 11.15
C GLN A 209 16.10 13.89 9.91
N PRO A 210 16.82 15.00 9.67
CA PRO A 210 17.77 15.06 8.58
C PRO A 210 18.69 13.86 8.72
N ALA A 211 18.91 13.12 7.62
CA ALA A 211 19.86 12.04 7.60
C ALA A 211 21.14 12.56 8.23
N ASN A 212 21.61 11.90 9.30
CA ASN A 212 22.92 12.21 9.88
C ASN A 212 23.89 12.30 8.70
N PRO A 213 24.64 13.40 8.56
CA PRO A 213 25.70 13.45 7.56
C PRO A 213 26.51 12.19 7.74
N VAL A 214 26.65 11.41 6.65
CA VAL A 214 27.60 10.29 6.64
C VAL A 214 28.90 10.88 7.12
N ALA A 215 29.33 10.49 8.33
CA ALA A 215 30.59 10.97 8.87
C ALA A 215 31.64 10.76 7.78
N PRO A 216 32.44 11.78 7.42
CA PRO A 216 33.45 11.61 6.39
C PRO A 216 34.24 10.36 6.75
N VAL A 217 34.30 9.42 5.79
CA VAL A 217 35.11 8.22 5.92
C VAL A 217 36.49 8.72 6.32
N ALA A 218 36.89 8.43 7.55
CA ALA A 218 38.21 8.81 8.04
C ALA A 218 39.20 8.17 7.09
N GLU A 219 39.84 9.00 6.27
CA GLU A 219 40.91 8.60 5.37
C GLU A 219 41.98 7.97 6.27
N GLN A 220 42.07 6.64 6.23
CA GLN A 220 43.09 5.93 6.96
C GLN A 220 44.42 6.32 6.33
N ALA A 221 45.12 7.24 6.99
CA ALA A 221 46.48 7.58 6.64
C ALA A 221 47.31 6.28 6.52
N PRO A 222 48.20 6.17 5.52
CA PRO A 222 49.01 4.97 5.35
C PRO A 222 49.81 4.76 6.63
N LYS A 223 49.67 3.58 7.25
CA LYS A 223 50.57 3.14 8.32
C LYS A 223 51.96 3.01 7.71
N THR A 224 52.80 4.04 7.88
CA THR A 224 54.24 3.90 7.76
C THR A 224 54.70 3.03 8.93
N GLU A 225 55.04 1.76 8.66
CA GLU A 225 55.77 0.91 9.60
C GLU A 225 57.24 1.37 9.65
N PRO A 226 57.77 1.82 10.80
CA PRO A 226 59.20 2.00 10.98
C PRO A 226 59.71 0.90 11.92
N GLN A 227 59.65 -0.38 11.53
CA GLN A 227 60.15 -1.46 12.39
C GLN A 227 60.97 -2.57 11.70
N LYS A 228 61.27 -2.48 10.40
CA LYS A 228 62.06 -3.53 9.72
C LYS A 228 63.55 -3.25 9.51
N VAL A 229 64.06 -2.06 9.85
CA VAL A 229 65.48 -1.73 9.61
C VAL A 229 66.38 -2.17 10.78
N GLU A 230 65.85 -2.22 12.00
CA GLU A 230 66.68 -2.48 13.18
C GLU A 230 67.07 -3.96 13.36
N GLN A 231 66.25 -4.89 12.88
CA GLN A 231 66.58 -6.34 12.94
C GLN A 231 67.66 -6.76 11.93
N VAL A 232 67.84 -6.04 10.82
CA VAL A 232 68.86 -6.38 9.81
C VAL A 232 70.26 -5.98 10.29
N VAL A 233 70.38 -4.92 11.09
CA VAL A 233 71.68 -4.44 11.62
C VAL A 233 72.22 -5.33 12.74
N VAL A 234 71.34 -5.95 13.55
CA VAL A 234 71.75 -6.84 14.65
C VAL A 234 72.21 -8.20 14.12
N LEU A 235 71.59 -8.72 13.05
CA LEU A 235 71.98 -10.01 12.45
C LEU A 235 73.33 -9.95 11.71
N GLN A 236 73.70 -8.82 11.11
CA GLN A 236 74.99 -8.67 10.43
C GLN A 236 76.18 -8.52 11.38
N LYS A 237 75.97 -8.05 12.62
CA LYS A 237 77.07 -7.95 13.61
C LYS A 237 77.46 -9.30 14.20
N ASN A 238 76.52 -10.24 14.34
CA ASN A 238 76.81 -11.55 14.92
C ASN A 238 77.50 -12.53 13.94
N ALA A 239 77.44 -12.27 12.63
CA ALA A 239 78.09 -13.11 11.61
C ALA A 239 79.58 -12.76 11.37
N ARG A 240 80.14 -11.77 12.07
CA ARG A 240 81.57 -11.39 11.95
C ARG A 240 82.43 -11.79 13.16
N GLN A 241 81.86 -12.52 14.13
CA GLN A 241 82.57 -12.96 15.34
C GLN A 241 82.60 -14.50 15.51
N SER A 242 82.35 -15.25 14.44
CA SER A 242 82.51 -16.72 14.39
C SER A 242 83.49 -17.11 13.29
#